data_AF-A0A8J7GVT9-F1
#
_entry.id   AF-A0A8J7GVT9-F1
#
_cell.length_a   1.000
_cell.length_b   1.000
_cell.length_c   1.000
_cell.angle_alpha   90.00
_cell.angle_beta   90.00
_cell.angle_gamma   90.00
#
_symmetry.space_group_name_H-M   'P 1'
#
loop_
_entity.id
_entity.type
_entity.pdbx_description
1 polymer ?
#
loop_
_entity_poly.entity_id
_entity_poly.type
_entity_poly.pdbx_seq_one_letter_code
_entity_poly.pdbx_strand_id
1 'polypeptide(L)' 'MAIETFHWPQQIGNQPEVQYSETVRKVQFGDGYTQLSGTGLNGETITFPYAFRGTLDTAV' A
#
# COMPACT_ATOMS: atom_id res chain seq x y z
N MET A 1 -24.37 17.34 26.47
CA MET A 1 -23.45 16.22 26.18
C MET A 1 -22.64 16.64 24.97
N ALA A 2 -21.35 16.88 25.14
CA ALA A 2 -20.49 17.35 24.06
C ALA A 2 -19.79 16.15 23.40
N ILE A 3 -19.59 16.22 22.09
CA ILE A 3 -18.78 15.24 21.36
C ILE A 3 -17.33 15.71 21.46
N GLU A 4 -16.46 14.85 21.99
CA GLU A 4 -15.02 15.11 22.05
C GLU A 4 -14.35 14.54 20.80
N THR A 5 -13.51 15.36 20.16
CA THR A 5 -12.79 14.99 18.94
C THR A 5 -11.31 14.89 19.26
N PHE A 6 -10.78 13.67 19.23
CA PHE A 6 -9.34 13.42 19.39
C PHE A 6 -8.65 13.40 18.03
N HIS A 7 -7.61 14.21 17.90
CA HIS A 7 -6.79 14.29 16.69
C HIS A 7 -5.43 13.64 16.95
N TRP A 8 -5.23 12.42 16.46
CA TRP A 8 -3.90 11.80 16.44
C TRP A 8 -3.15 12.17 15.15
N PRO A 9 -1.91 12.67 15.25
CA PRO A 9 -1.08 12.89 14.07
C PRO A 9 -0.69 11.55 13.45
N GLN A 10 -1.15 11.29 12.22
CA GLN A 10 -0.65 10.18 11.41
C GLN A 10 0.75 10.53 10.89
N GLN A 11 1.75 9.71 11.19
CA GLN A 11 3.05 9.81 10.51
C GLN A 11 3.13 8.75 9.42
N ILE A 12 3.38 9.22 8.20
CA ILE A 12 3.91 8.39 7.13
C ILE A 12 5.42 8.50 7.29
N GLY A 13 6.12 7.37 7.51
CA GLY A 13 7.57 7.36 7.67
C GLY A 13 8.27 8.10 6.53
N ASN A 14 9.43 8.73 6.80
CA ASN A 14 10.10 9.69 5.89
C ASN A 14 10.33 9.22 4.44
N GLN A 15 10.18 7.92 4.16
CA GLN A 15 9.69 7.39 2.89
C GLN A 15 8.91 6.12 3.23
N PRO A 16 7.64 5.97 2.86
CA PRO A 16 7.01 4.66 2.94
C PRO A 16 7.72 3.77 1.92
N GLU A 17 8.17 2.59 2.34
CA GLU A 17 8.34 1.48 1.40
C GLU A 17 6.95 1.26 0.80
N VAL A 18 6.73 1.79 -0.41
CA VAL A 18 5.48 1.61 -1.12
C VAL A 18 5.53 0.22 -1.71
N GLN A 19 4.76 -0.71 -1.17
CA GLN A 19 4.64 -2.03 -1.76
C GLN A 19 3.67 -1.96 -2.94
N TYR A 20 4.21 -2.26 -4.12
CA TYR A 20 3.45 -2.43 -5.36
C TYR A 20 3.28 -3.92 -5.63
N SER A 21 2.03 -4.35 -5.78
CA SER A 21 1.73 -5.71 -6.24
C SER A 21 1.11 -5.64 -7.62
N GLU A 22 1.78 -6.20 -8.62
CA GLU A 22 1.27 -6.38 -9.98
C GLU A 22 1.38 -7.87 -10.38
N THR A 23 0.34 -8.42 -11.00
CA THR A 23 0.35 -9.80 -11.50
C THR A 23 0.76 -9.82 -12.96
N VAL A 24 1.90 -10.44 -13.26
CA VAL A 24 2.38 -10.65 -14.63
C VAL A 24 2.34 -12.13 -14.99
N ARG A 25 1.70 -12.45 -16.11
CA ARG A 25 1.72 -13.78 -16.72
C ARG A 25 2.83 -13.83 -17.76
N LYS A 26 3.63 -14.90 -17.74
CA LYS A 26 4.73 -15.13 -18.67
C LYS A 26 4.54 -16.45 -19.38
N VAL A 27 4.74 -16.44 -20.70
CA VAL A 27 4.85 -17.65 -21.52
C VAL A 27 6.15 -17.60 -22.33
N GLN A 28 6.84 -18.73 -22.39
CA GLN A 28 8.05 -18.93 -23.18
C GLN A 28 7.73 -19.84 -24.35
N PHE A 29 8.06 -19.40 -25.56
CA PHE A 29 7.95 -20.18 -26.78
C PHE A 29 9.31 -20.83 -27.10
N GLY A 30 9.25 -22.00 -27.75
CA GLY A 30 10.44 -22.81 -28.06
C GLY A 30 11.38 -22.20 -29.10
N ASP A 31 10.95 -21.16 -29.79
CA ASP A 31 11.74 -20.33 -30.72
C ASP A 31 12.54 -19.23 -30.01
N GLY A 32 12.48 -19.18 -28.68
CA GLY A 32 13.17 -18.18 -27.86
C GLY A 32 12.35 -16.94 -27.56
N TYR A 33 11.16 -16.77 -28.15
CA TYR A 33 10.31 -15.62 -27.84
C TYR A 33 9.64 -15.75 -26.48
N THR A 34 9.50 -14.63 -25.77
CA THR A 34 8.73 -14.53 -24.52
C THR A 34 7.60 -13.55 -24.71
N GLN A 35 6.39 -13.94 -24.30
CA GLN A 35 5.29 -13.01 -24.11
C GLN A 35 5.03 -12.76 -22.63
N LEU A 36 4.85 -11.48 -22.28
CA LEU A 36 4.43 -11.01 -20.97
C LEU A 36 3.05 -10.35 -21.09
N SER A 37 2.18 -10.61 -20.13
CA SER A 37 0.85 -9.99 -20.05
C SER A 37 0.54 -9.65 -18.59
N GLY A 38 0.38 -8.37 -18.30
CA GLY A 38 -0.13 -7.90 -17.02
C GLY A 38 -1.64 -8.12 -16.90
N THR A 39 -2.18 -8.03 -15.68
CA THR A 39 -3.62 -8.17 -15.39
C THR A 39 -4.51 -7.09 -16.01
N GLY A 40 -3.92 -6.00 -16.54
CA GLY A 40 -4.66 -4.89 -17.13
C GLY A 40 -5.10 -3.84 -16.10
N LEU A 41 -6.13 -3.08 -16.42
CA LEU A 41 -6.64 -2.00 -15.56
C LEU A 41 -7.06 -2.54 -14.19
N ASN A 42 -6.72 -1.80 -13.12
CA ASN A 42 -6.98 -2.15 -11.72
C ASN A 42 -6.25 -3.41 -11.21
N GLY A 43 -5.17 -3.85 -11.87
CA GLY A 43 -4.33 -4.96 -11.41
C GLY A 43 -3.29 -4.58 -10.34
N GLU A 44 -3.15 -3.29 -10.06
CA GLU A 44 -2.16 -2.74 -9.15
C GLU A 44 -2.78 -2.51 -7.76
N THR A 45 -2.12 -2.99 -6.71
CA THR A 45 -2.43 -2.64 -5.33
C THR A 45 -1.25 -1.92 -4.72
N ILE A 46 -1.53 -0.75 -4.14
CA ILE A 46 -0.54 0.10 -3.48
C ILE A 46 -0.82 0.08 -1.98
N THR A 47 0.16 -0.36 -1.19
CA THR A 47 0.07 -0.37 0.28
C THR A 47 0.95 0.72 0.88
N PHE A 48 0.41 1.44 1.86
CA PHE A 48 1.13 2.48 2.59
C PHE A 48 1.25 2.09 4.07
N PRO A 49 2.46 1.87 4.60
CA PRO A 49 2.64 1.70 6.03
C PRO A 49 2.37 3.04 6.76
N TYR A 50 1.53 3.00 7.79
CA TYR A 50 1.24 4.15 8.66
C TYR A 50 1.31 3.75 10.13
N ALA A 51 1.60 4.72 11.00
CA ALA A 51 1.56 4.54 12.44
C ALA A 51 0.94 5.76 13.12
N PHE A 52 0.20 5.52 14.20
CA PHE A 52 -0.27 6.57 15.11
C PHE A 52 0.78 6.81 16.18
N ARG A 53 1.07 8.08 16.47
CA ARG A 53 1.90 8.48 17.62
C ARG A 53 1.05 9.32 18.57
N GLY A 54 0.99 8.89 19.83
CA GLY A 54 0.30 9.57 20.92
C GLY A 54 0.39 8.74 22.19
N THR A 55 0.41 9.40 23.34
CA THR A 55 0.25 8.73 24.64
C THR A 55 -1.18 8.23 24.77
N LEU A 56 -1.37 6.98 25.22
CA LEU A 56 -2.70 6.39 25.44
C LEU A 56 -3.54 7.22 26.44
N ASP A 57 -2.87 7.95 27.32
CA ASP A 57 -3.47 8.85 28.32
C ASP A 57 -4.08 10.13 27.72
N THR A 58 -3.68 10.48 26.49
CA THR A 58 -4.22 11.62 25.72
C THR A 58 -5.30 11.16 24.73
N ALA A 59 -5.62 9.87 24.75
CA ALA A 59 -6.72 9.25 24.00
C ALA A 59 -8.00 9.09 24.82
N VAL A 60 -8.02 9.63 26.06
CA VAL A 60 -9.17 9.65 26.97
C VAL A 60 -9.93 10.95 26.81
#